data_AF-A0A1Z4NQR1-F1
#
_entry.id   AF-A0A1Z4NQR1-F1
#
_cell.length_a   1.000
_cell.length_b   1.000
_cell.length_c   1.000
_cell.angle_alpha   90.00
_cell.angle_beta   90.00
_cell.angle_gamma   90.00
#
_symmetry.space_group_name_H-M   'P 1'
#
loop_
_entity.id
_entity.type
_entity.pdbx_description
1 polymer ?
#
loop_
_entity_poly.entity_id
_entity_poly.type
_entity_poly.pdbx_seq_one_letter_code
_entity_poly.pdbx_strand_id
1 'polypeptide(L)'
;MLWLGIGCKRDTPADVINQSMQQLCRDYCLQIRDFQGIATLDTKGNEPGIIAVCRLYNLPLKLFSAPVLAQVSQINPSTHVFKYVNTPSVAEAAAMMAVSEQLKLGNFPNTQSKRPVLFIPKTIFEQKNLGVVNFVTLAVASVINGNTANQMNQQGHNTGNAQKYHQANDSSRKASDSESTTGG
;
A
#
# COMPACT_ATOMS: atom_id res chain seq x y z
N MET A 1 -2.13 6.76 -5.16
CA MET A 1 -3.12 6.04 -4.34
C MET A 1 -2.38 4.93 -3.62
N LEU A 2 -2.36 4.94 -2.28
CA LEU A 2 -1.66 3.93 -1.49
C LEU A 2 -2.63 3.19 -0.54
N TRP A 3 -2.41 1.89 -0.36
CA TRP A 3 -3.03 1.11 0.71
C TRP A 3 -1.96 0.46 1.57
N LEU A 4 -2.16 0.51 2.88
CA LEU A 4 -1.27 -0.12 3.85
C LEU A 4 -1.84 -1.47 4.28
N GLY A 5 -1.09 -2.53 4.03
CA GLY A 5 -1.35 -3.85 4.61
C GLY A 5 -0.65 -4.00 5.95
N ILE A 6 -1.33 -4.56 6.94
CA ILE A 6 -0.79 -4.76 8.29
C ILE A 6 -0.95 -6.19 8.80
N GLY A 7 0.07 -6.68 9.49
CA GLY A 7 0.04 -7.89 10.31
C GLY A 7 0.78 -7.67 11.63
N CYS A 8 0.19 -8.12 12.74
CA CYS A 8 0.80 -8.03 14.07
C CYS A 8 0.29 -9.18 14.97
N LYS A 9 0.91 -9.38 16.13
CA LYS A 9 0.38 -10.32 17.14
C LYS A 9 -0.95 -9.81 17.71
N ARG A 10 -1.69 -10.70 18.39
CA ARG A 10 -2.90 -10.29 19.11
C ARG A 10 -2.52 -9.33 20.24
N ASP A 11 -3.38 -8.36 20.50
CA ASP A 11 -3.26 -7.34 21.54
C ASP A 11 -2.02 -6.45 21.35
N THR A 12 -1.56 -6.31 20.09
CA THR A 12 -0.45 -5.39 19.79
C THR A 12 -0.92 -3.96 20.09
N PRO A 13 -0.20 -3.20 20.94
CA PRO A 13 -0.60 -1.85 21.30
C PRO A 13 -0.74 -0.92 20.10
N ALA A 14 -1.71 0.00 20.16
CA ALA A 14 -1.95 0.97 19.09
C ALA A 14 -0.74 1.88 18.83
N ASP A 15 -0.01 2.25 19.87
CA ASP A 15 1.18 3.10 19.78
C ASP A 15 2.35 2.38 19.09
N VAL A 16 2.52 1.08 19.31
CA VAL A 16 3.48 0.22 18.60
C VAL A 16 3.18 0.19 17.10
N ILE A 17 1.91 0.01 16.74
CA ILE A 17 1.47 0.02 15.34
C ILE A 17 1.71 1.41 14.74
N ASN A 18 1.34 2.45 15.48
CA ASN A 18 1.51 3.83 15.06
C ASN A 18 2.99 4.19 14.81
N GLN A 19 3.88 3.83 15.73
CA GLN A 19 5.33 4.04 15.59
C GLN A 19 5.88 3.34 14.35
N SER A 20 5.43 2.11 14.10
CA SER A 20 5.81 1.35 12.90
C SER A 20 5.36 2.04 11.61
N MET A 21 4.13 2.58 11.59
CA MET A 21 3.60 3.33 10.44
C MET A 21 4.36 4.64 10.21
N GLN A 22 4.65 5.38 11.27
CA GLN A 22 5.43 6.62 11.19
C GLN A 22 6.86 6.34 10.72
N GLN A 23 7.48 5.25 11.18
CA GLN A 23 8.79 4.84 10.73
C GLN A 23 8.79 4.48 9.24
N LEU A 24 7.84 3.65 8.80
CA LEU A 24 7.67 3.35 7.37
C LEU A 24 7.50 4.63 6.54
N CYS A 25 6.71 5.60 7.02
CA CYS A 25 6.56 6.88 6.32
C CYS A 25 7.89 7.65 6.20
N ARG A 26 8.66 7.72 7.28
CA ARG A 26 9.98 8.37 7.26
C ARG A 26 10.95 7.66 6.31
N ASP A 27 11.02 6.33 6.39
CA ASP A 27 11.97 5.51 5.64
C ASP A 27 11.72 5.57 4.12
N TYR A 28 10.47 5.77 3.71
CA TYR A 28 10.05 5.82 2.30
C TYR A 28 9.60 7.21 1.82
N CYS A 29 9.84 8.27 2.60
CA CYS A 29 9.43 9.64 2.30
C CYS A 29 7.93 9.78 1.95
N LEU A 30 7.08 9.03 2.66
CA LEU A 30 5.62 9.06 2.56
C LEU A 30 5.02 9.87 3.70
N GLN A 31 3.74 10.18 3.58
CA GLN A 31 2.95 10.72 4.67
C GLN A 31 1.72 9.87 4.93
N ILE A 32 1.23 9.86 6.18
CA ILE A 32 0.05 9.07 6.55
C ILE A 32 -1.18 9.44 5.69
N ARG A 33 -1.30 10.73 5.31
CA ARG A 33 -2.36 11.22 4.42
C ARG A 33 -2.32 10.67 3.00
N ASP A 34 -1.22 10.03 2.58
CA ASP A 34 -1.11 9.43 1.24
C ASP A 34 -1.84 8.08 1.14
N PHE A 35 -2.19 7.48 2.29
CA PHE A 35 -2.95 6.24 2.37
C PHE A 35 -4.46 6.49 2.26
N GLN A 36 -5.12 5.67 1.45
CA GLN A 36 -6.59 5.65 1.35
C GLN A 36 -7.24 4.78 2.42
N GLY A 37 -6.46 3.93 3.08
CA GLY A 37 -6.96 3.01 4.10
C GLY A 37 -5.93 1.97 4.50
N ILE A 38 -6.33 1.18 5.50
CA ILE A 38 -5.56 0.05 6.05
C ILE A 38 -6.29 -1.24 5.69
N ALA A 39 -5.53 -2.31 5.44
CA ALA A 39 -6.06 -3.62 5.06
C ALA A 39 -5.40 -4.74 5.88
N THR A 40 -6.17 -5.75 6.25
CA THR A 40 -5.66 -6.93 6.98
C THR A 40 -6.55 -8.17 6.81
N LEU A 41 -6.18 -9.27 7.46
CA LEU A 41 -6.97 -10.50 7.55
C LEU A 41 -8.22 -10.29 8.41
N ASP A 42 -9.35 -10.82 8.01
CA ASP A 42 -10.65 -10.71 8.70
C ASP A 42 -10.62 -11.12 10.19
N THR A 43 -9.82 -12.12 10.56
CA THR A 43 -9.60 -12.51 11.96
C THR A 43 -8.98 -11.41 12.83
N LYS A 44 -8.47 -10.33 12.20
CA LYS A 44 -7.95 -9.11 12.84
C LYS A 44 -8.96 -7.95 12.85
N GLY A 45 -10.18 -8.16 12.37
CA GLY A 45 -11.22 -7.12 12.33
C GLY A 45 -11.60 -6.53 13.68
N ASN A 46 -11.36 -7.29 14.77
CA ASN A 46 -11.61 -6.86 16.14
C ASN A 46 -10.32 -6.56 16.93
N GLU A 47 -9.18 -6.42 16.24
CA GLU A 47 -7.89 -6.11 16.88
C GLU A 47 -7.88 -4.66 17.39
N PRO A 48 -7.87 -4.41 18.72
CA PRO A 48 -8.05 -3.06 19.26
C PRO A 48 -6.98 -2.07 18.79
N GLY A 49 -5.73 -2.53 18.69
CA GLY A 49 -4.61 -1.71 18.22
C GLY A 49 -4.81 -1.20 16.79
N ILE A 50 -5.25 -2.06 15.88
CA ILE A 50 -5.51 -1.70 14.47
C ILE A 50 -6.68 -0.72 14.39
N ILE A 51 -7.79 -1.01 15.10
CA ILE A 51 -8.97 -0.14 15.12
C ILE A 51 -8.62 1.25 15.64
N ALA A 52 -7.84 1.32 16.72
CA ALA A 52 -7.43 2.59 17.32
C ALA A 52 -6.61 3.44 16.35
N VAL A 53 -5.67 2.83 15.62
CA VAL A 53 -4.86 3.56 14.62
C VAL A 53 -5.68 3.96 13.39
N CYS A 54 -6.62 3.14 12.94
CA CYS A 54 -7.57 3.51 11.89
C CYS A 54 -8.37 4.75 12.29
N ARG A 55 -8.88 4.80 13.53
CA ARG A 55 -9.61 5.96 14.08
C ARG A 55 -8.72 7.18 14.22
N LEU A 56 -7.50 7.01 14.75
CA LEU A 56 -6.53 8.09 14.93
C LEU A 56 -6.26 8.85 13.62
N TYR A 57 -6.19 8.13 12.50
CA TYR A 57 -5.88 8.69 11.20
C TYR A 57 -7.09 8.86 10.27
N ASN A 58 -8.30 8.57 10.76
CA ASN A 58 -9.52 8.54 9.96
C ASN A 58 -9.37 7.71 8.67
N LEU A 59 -8.67 6.57 8.77
CA LEU A 59 -8.45 5.64 7.67
C LEU A 59 -9.46 4.49 7.74
N PRO A 60 -10.15 4.15 6.62
CA PRO A 60 -11.02 2.99 6.60
C PRO A 60 -10.20 1.71 6.75
N LEU A 61 -10.78 0.73 7.45
CA LEU A 61 -10.23 -0.62 7.59
C LEU A 61 -10.93 -1.57 6.61
N LYS A 62 -10.15 -2.22 5.74
CA LYS A 62 -10.62 -3.33 4.90
C LYS A 62 -10.18 -4.67 5.47
N LEU A 63 -11.09 -5.62 5.42
CA LEU A 63 -10.90 -6.97 5.93
C LEU A 63 -11.06 -7.97 4.79
N PHE A 64 -10.14 -8.92 4.71
CA PHE A 64 -10.13 -9.96 3.69
C PHE A 64 -10.01 -11.33 4.35
N SER A 65 -10.74 -12.31 3.83
CA SER A 65 -10.60 -13.69 4.30
C SER A 65 -9.32 -14.32 3.77
N ALA A 66 -8.80 -15.32 4.48
CA ALA A 66 -7.61 -16.05 4.03
C ALA A 66 -7.75 -16.63 2.60
N PRO A 67 -8.90 -17.19 2.19
CA PRO A 67 -9.11 -17.63 0.81
C PRO A 67 -9.01 -16.50 -0.22
N VAL A 68 -9.52 -15.31 0.08
CA VAL A 68 -9.42 -14.14 -0.82
C VAL A 68 -7.97 -13.68 -0.92
N LEU A 69 -7.25 -13.59 0.19
CA LEU A 69 -5.83 -13.21 0.20
C LEU A 69 -4.95 -14.20 -0.58
N ALA A 70 -5.29 -15.50 -0.56
CA ALA A 70 -4.57 -16.53 -1.31
C ALA A 70 -4.65 -16.34 -2.84
N GLN A 71 -5.66 -15.60 -3.35
CA GLN A 71 -5.84 -15.35 -4.78
C GLN A 71 -4.88 -14.26 -5.34
N VAL A 72 -4.19 -13.50 -4.48
CA VAL A 72 -3.33 -12.39 -4.92
C VAL A 72 -2.22 -12.83 -5.87
N SER A 73 -1.73 -14.06 -5.73
CA SER A 73 -0.75 -14.66 -6.65
C SER A 73 -1.26 -14.75 -8.10
N GLN A 74 -2.58 -14.77 -8.31
CA GLN A 74 -3.22 -14.83 -9.62
C GLN A 74 -3.44 -13.43 -10.24
N ILE A 75 -3.46 -12.37 -9.41
CA ILE A 75 -3.77 -11.00 -9.83
C ILE A 75 -2.59 -10.32 -10.54
N ASN A 76 -1.36 -10.78 -10.33
CA ASN A 76 -0.18 -10.23 -10.98
C ASN A 76 0.77 -11.31 -11.53
N PRO A 77 0.41 -11.99 -12.64
CA PRO A 77 1.28 -12.98 -13.27
C PRO A 77 2.50 -12.35 -14.00
N SER A 78 2.52 -11.02 -14.16
CA SER A 78 3.50 -10.32 -15.01
C SER A 78 4.85 -10.01 -14.35
N THR A 79 5.03 -10.28 -13.06
CA THR A 79 6.34 -10.20 -12.41
C THR A 79 7.13 -11.49 -12.65
N HIS A 80 7.55 -11.70 -13.90
CA HIS A 80 8.47 -12.77 -14.30
C HIS A 80 9.90 -12.61 -13.73
N VAL A 81 10.11 -11.67 -12.79
CA VAL A 81 11.40 -11.42 -12.13
C VAL A 81 11.18 -11.27 -10.62
N PHE A 82 10.69 -12.31 -9.96
CA PHE A 82 11.09 -12.61 -8.59
C PHE A 82 11.13 -14.13 -8.43
N LYS A 83 12.34 -14.69 -8.56
CA LYS A 83 12.68 -16.06 -8.17
C LYS A 83 12.55 -16.21 -6.64
N TYR A 84 11.33 -16.21 -6.12
CA TYR A 84 10.99 -16.86 -4.86
C TYR A 84 9.53 -17.27 -4.97
N VAL A 85 9.27 -18.57 -4.95
CA VAL A 85 7.94 -19.16 -4.83
C VAL A 85 7.43 -18.84 -3.41
N ASN A 86 7.01 -17.59 -3.17
CA ASN A 86 6.53 -17.16 -1.87
C ASN A 86 5.04 -16.81 -1.99
N THR A 87 4.21 -17.54 -1.25
CA THR A 87 2.87 -17.08 -0.88
C THR A 87 3.02 -15.69 -0.27
N PRO A 88 2.36 -14.65 -0.82
CA PRO A 88 2.42 -13.30 -0.25
C PRO A 88 2.10 -13.35 1.24
N SER A 89 2.80 -12.54 2.04
CA SER A 89 2.40 -12.38 3.43
C SER A 89 1.00 -11.78 3.52
N VAL A 90 0.31 -11.98 4.64
CA VAL A 90 -1.02 -11.37 4.89
C VAL A 90 -1.01 -9.86 4.62
N ALA A 91 0.04 -9.16 5.06
CA ALA A 91 0.18 -7.72 4.82
C ALA A 91 0.24 -7.38 3.33
N GLU A 92 1.11 -8.05 2.56
CA GLU A 92 1.24 -7.81 1.12
C GLU A 92 -0.05 -8.13 0.38
N ALA A 93 -0.65 -9.28 0.68
CA ALA A 93 -1.89 -9.71 0.06
C ALA A 93 -3.03 -8.72 0.34
N ALA A 94 -3.18 -8.28 1.60
CA ALA A 94 -4.25 -7.37 1.98
C ALA A 94 -4.09 -5.99 1.31
N ALA A 95 -2.87 -5.45 1.24
CA ALA A 95 -2.61 -4.19 0.54
C ALA A 95 -2.97 -4.29 -0.95
N MET A 96 -2.54 -5.38 -1.60
CA MET A 96 -2.79 -5.63 -3.03
C MET A 96 -4.28 -5.82 -3.33
N MET A 97 -5.01 -6.57 -2.51
CA MET A 97 -6.45 -6.74 -2.66
C MET A 97 -7.19 -5.41 -2.50
N ALA A 98 -6.81 -4.59 -1.51
CA ALA A 98 -7.45 -3.31 -1.28
C ALA A 98 -7.30 -2.33 -2.44
N VAL A 99 -6.10 -2.27 -3.05
CA VAL A 99 -5.86 -1.52 -4.30
C VAL A 99 -6.71 -2.08 -5.44
N SER A 100 -6.74 -3.41 -5.59
CA SER A 100 -7.44 -4.08 -6.70
C SER A 100 -8.95 -3.86 -6.65
N GLU A 101 -9.56 -3.96 -5.48
CA GLU A 101 -10.98 -3.62 -5.28
C GLU A 101 -11.26 -2.14 -5.55
N GLN A 102 -10.39 -1.23 -5.09
CA GLN A 102 -10.59 0.20 -5.30
C GLN A 102 -10.46 0.58 -6.78
N LEU A 103 -9.62 -0.12 -7.54
CA LEU A 103 -9.55 0.03 -8.98
C LEU A 103 -10.83 -0.42 -9.71
N LYS A 104 -11.74 -1.14 -9.04
CA LYS A 104 -12.95 -1.73 -9.61
C LYS A 104 -12.67 -2.31 -11.00
N LEU A 105 -12.22 -3.57 -11.06
CA LEU A 105 -12.33 -4.40 -12.28
C LEU A 105 -13.82 -4.65 -12.64
N GLY A 106 -14.63 -3.60 -12.72
CA GLY A 106 -15.90 -3.55 -13.42
C GLY A 106 -15.62 -3.09 -14.84
N ASN A 107 -16.03 -3.90 -15.81
CA ASN A 107 -16.02 -3.67 -17.26
C ASN A 107 -15.49 -2.30 -17.72
N PHE A 108 -14.20 -2.21 -18.05
CA PHE A 108 -13.68 -1.12 -18.87
C PHE A 108 -13.77 -1.54 -20.34
N PRO A 109 -14.71 -1.00 -21.14
CA PRO A 109 -14.62 -1.11 -22.58
C PRO A 109 -13.44 -0.26 -23.04
N ASN A 110 -12.30 -0.93 -23.24
CA ASN A 110 -11.09 -0.46 -23.90
C ASN A 110 -10.38 0.78 -23.27
N THR A 111 -9.08 0.61 -22.99
CA THR A 111 -8.08 1.63 -22.62
C THR A 111 -8.17 2.33 -21.25
N GLN A 112 -7.47 1.80 -20.23
CA GLN A 112 -6.45 2.56 -19.49
C GLN A 112 -5.56 1.68 -18.58
N SER A 113 -4.25 1.79 -18.80
CA SER A 113 -3.18 0.89 -18.39
C SER A 113 -2.82 0.90 -16.88
N LYS A 114 -3.77 0.98 -15.95
CA LYS A 114 -3.50 1.03 -14.51
C LYS A 114 -3.35 -0.37 -13.92
N ARG A 115 -2.27 -0.61 -13.17
CA ARG A 115 -1.94 -1.92 -12.59
C ARG A 115 -1.68 -1.80 -11.09
N PRO A 116 -2.26 -2.68 -10.23
CA PRO A 116 -1.80 -2.84 -8.86
C PRO A 116 -0.33 -3.27 -8.83
N VAL A 117 0.47 -2.65 -7.98
CA VAL A 117 1.85 -3.07 -7.70
C VAL A 117 2.13 -3.01 -6.21
N LEU A 118 2.96 -3.95 -5.77
CA LEU A 118 3.53 -3.90 -4.43
C LEU A 118 4.64 -2.84 -4.45
N PHE A 119 4.34 -1.68 -3.86
CA PHE A 119 5.23 -0.52 -3.84
C PHE A 119 6.31 -0.66 -2.75
N ILE A 120 5.91 -1.14 -1.56
CA ILE A 120 6.82 -1.51 -0.48
C ILE A 120 6.50 -2.96 -0.10
N PRO A 121 7.45 -3.90 -0.28
CA PRO A 121 7.25 -5.30 0.13
C PRO A 121 7.15 -5.41 1.65
N LYS A 122 6.80 -6.58 2.17
CA LYS A 122 6.69 -6.79 3.61
C LYS A 122 7.96 -6.31 4.33
N THR A 123 7.78 -5.42 5.28
CA THR A 123 8.82 -4.88 6.14
C THR A 123 8.39 -5.12 7.58
N ILE A 124 9.27 -5.70 8.39
CA ILE A 124 8.99 -6.04 9.78
C ILE A 124 9.64 -4.96 10.65
N PHE A 125 8.83 -4.31 11.46
CA PHE A 125 9.25 -3.30 12.43
C PHE A 125 9.27 -3.92 13.81
N GLU A 126 10.42 -3.86 14.47
CA GLU A 126 10.56 -4.13 15.88
C GLU A 126 10.34 -2.82 16.65
N GLN A 127 9.37 -2.79 17.55
CA GLN A 127 9.10 -1.63 18.41
C GLN A 127 9.05 -2.06 19.87
N LYS A 128 9.56 -1.21 20.75
CA LYS A 128 9.55 -1.43 22.19
C LYS A 128 8.49 -0.56 22.84
N ASN A 129 7.58 -1.19 23.59
CA ASN A 129 6.60 -0.50 24.41
C ASN A 129 6.70 -1.04 25.84
N LEU A 130 6.95 -0.15 26.82
CA LEU A 130 7.10 -0.51 28.24
C LEU A 130 8.07 -1.69 28.49
N GLY A 131 9.17 -1.75 27.72
CA GLY A 131 10.17 -2.82 27.81
C GLY A 131 9.81 -4.12 27.07
N VAL A 132 8.59 -4.23 26.52
CA VAL A 132 8.14 -5.37 25.72
C VAL A 132 8.41 -5.13 24.24
N VAL A 133 9.07 -6.10 23.60
CA VAL A 133 9.33 -6.08 22.16
C VAL A 133 8.11 -6.59 21.39
N ASN A 134 7.65 -5.80 20.44
CA ASN A 134 6.53 -6.10 19.55
C ASN A 134 7.00 -6.05 18.10
N PHE A 135 6.39 -6.89 17.27
CA PHE A 135 6.67 -6.95 15.84
C PHE A 135 5.42 -6.59 15.05
N VAL A 136 5.58 -5.64 14.12
CA VAL A 136 4.53 -5.22 13.18
C VAL A 136 5.06 -5.38 11.76
N THR A 137 4.38 -6.18 10.96
CA THR A 137 4.66 -6.33 9.54
C THR A 137 3.78 -5.35 8.77
N LEU A 138 4.40 -4.52 7.93
CA LEU A 138 3.73 -3.57 7.04
C LEU A 138 4.09 -3.84 5.59
N ALA A 139 3.17 -3.58 4.68
CA ALA A 139 3.40 -3.58 3.23
C ALA A 139 2.57 -2.48 2.57
N VAL A 140 3.02 -1.92 1.46
CA VAL A 140 2.28 -0.86 0.74
C VAL A 140 2.06 -1.27 -0.70
N ALA A 141 0.80 -1.20 -1.13
CA ALA A 141 0.43 -1.36 -2.53
C ALA A 141 0.02 -0.01 -3.12
N SER A 142 0.27 0.15 -4.42
CA SER A 142 -0.05 1.33 -5.20
C SER A 142 -0.58 0.96 -6.58
N VAL A 143 -0.99 1.95 -7.34
CA VAL A 143 -1.36 1.84 -8.76
C VAL A 143 -0.29 2.54 -9.59
N ILE A 144 0.24 1.87 -10.60
CA ILE A 144 1.07 2.49 -11.63
C ILE A 144 0.33 2.59 -12.96
N ASN A 145 0.65 3.62 -13.74
CA ASN A 145 0.21 3.73 -15.12
C ASN A 145 1.14 2.91 -16.03
N GLY A 146 0.59 2.28 -17.06
CA GLY A 146 1.31 1.31 -17.90
C GLY A 146 2.45 1.89 -18.73
N ASN A 147 2.48 3.21 -18.95
CA ASN A 147 3.61 3.90 -19.58
C ASN A 147 4.85 3.94 -18.66
N THR A 148 4.67 3.89 -17.33
CA THR A 148 5.77 3.87 -16.35
C THR A 148 6.43 2.49 -16.24
N ALA A 149 5.68 1.42 -16.50
CA ALA A 149 6.21 0.04 -16.45
C ALA A 149 7.26 -0.23 -17.55
N ASN A 150 7.11 0.36 -18.74
CA ASN A 150 8.10 0.26 -19.82
C ASN A 150 9.41 1.01 -19.51
N GLN A 151 9.36 2.00 -18.62
CA GLN A 151 10.56 2.73 -18.16
C GLN A 151 11.25 2.04 -16.98
N MET A 152 10.51 1.31 -16.13
CA MET A 152 11.09 0.53 -15.02
C MET A 152 11.81 -0.73 -15.48
N ASN A 153 11.33 -1.43 -16.52
CA ASN A 153 12.01 -2.61 -17.08
C ASN A 153 13.33 -2.30 -17.81
N GLN A 154 13.62 -1.03 -18.12
CA GLN A 154 14.90 -0.61 -18.74
C GLN A 154 15.92 -0.09 -17.71
N GLN A 155 15.55 0.03 -16.43
CA GLN A 155 16.40 0.59 -15.37
C GLN A 155 16.59 -0.36 -14.17
N GLY A 156 16.56 -1.68 -14.40
CA GLY A 156 16.75 -2.72 -13.38
C GLY A 156 18.15 -2.76 -12.70
N HIS A 157 18.97 -1.73 -12.87
CA HIS A 157 20.26 -1.55 -12.21
C HIS A 157 20.41 -0.13 -11.64
N ASN A 158 19.51 0.31 -10.74
CA ASN A 158 19.92 1.16 -9.61
C ASN A 158 18.78 1.39 -8.62
N THR A 159 19.11 1.24 -7.34
CA THR A 159 18.29 1.57 -6.17
C THR A 159 17.81 3.03 -6.21
N GLY A 160 16.49 3.26 -6.23
CA GLY A 160 15.93 4.63 -6.19
C GLY A 160 14.42 4.73 -6.43
N ASN A 161 13.60 4.03 -5.64
CA ASN A 161 12.14 4.00 -5.87
C ASN A 161 11.32 5.05 -5.08
N ALA A 162 11.91 5.77 -4.12
CA ALA A 162 11.18 6.78 -3.33
C ALA A 162 11.05 8.15 -4.05
N GLN A 163 12.04 8.56 -4.85
CA GLN A 163 12.04 9.90 -5.48
C GLN A 163 11.04 10.05 -6.63
N LYS A 164 10.63 8.96 -7.29
CA LYS A 164 9.73 9.01 -8.46
C LYS A 164 8.26 9.31 -8.11
N TYR A 165 7.82 9.06 -6.87
CA TYR A 165 6.42 9.33 -6.47
C TYR A 165 6.09 10.83 -6.45
N HIS A 166 7.04 11.67 -6.04
CA HIS A 166 6.84 13.12 -6.00
C HIS A 166 6.71 13.73 -7.41
N GLN A 167 7.53 13.27 -8.37
CA GLN A 167 7.56 13.86 -9.72
C GLN A 167 6.29 13.53 -10.54
N ALA A 168 5.67 12.38 -10.31
CA ALA A 168 4.44 11.97 -10.98
C ALA A 168 3.19 12.70 -10.44
N ASN A 169 3.14 13.00 -9.13
CA ASN A 169 1.99 13.69 -8.52
C ASN A 169 2.06 15.23 -8.64
N ASP A 170 3.26 15.82 -8.70
CA ASP A 170 3.42 17.27 -8.87
C ASP A 170 2.98 17.73 -10.27
N SER A 171 3.26 16.90 -11.29
CA SER A 171 2.82 17.13 -12.68
C SER A 171 1.30 17.03 -12.85
N SER A 172 0.61 16.28 -11.98
CA SER A 172 -0.84 16.09 -12.03
C SER A 172 -1.61 17.19 -11.29
N ARG A 173 -0.99 17.84 -10.28
CA ARG A 173 -1.57 18.99 -9.57
C ARG A 173 -1.44 20.30 -10.34
N LYS A 174 -0.36 20.49 -11.12
CA LYS A 174 -0.22 21.68 -11.97
C LYS A 174 -1.18 21.73 -13.15
N ALA A 175 -1.81 20.62 -13.52
CA ALA A 175 -2.78 20.55 -14.60
C ALA A 175 -4.23 20.90 -14.18
N SER A 176 -4.52 21.00 -12.88
CA SER A 176 -5.86 21.35 -12.37
C SER A 176 -6.04 22.83 -12.02
N ASP A 177 -4.97 23.64 -12.08
CA ASP A 177 -5.00 25.06 -11.69
C ASP A 177 -5.11 26.03 -12.89
N SER A 178 -5.36 25.54 -14.11
CA SER A 178 -5.39 26.39 -15.33
C SER A 178 -6.76 26.63 -15.97
N GLU A 179 -7.87 26.26 -15.34
CA GLU A 179 -9.23 26.56 -15.85
C GLU A 179 -10.02 27.46 -14.90
N SER A 180 -9.55 28.69 -14.68
CA SER A 180 -10.43 29.81 -14.32
C SER A 180 -9.74 31.14 -14.55
N THR A 181 -9.79 31.69 -15.78
CA THR A 181 -9.85 33.15 -16.04
C THR A 181 -10.10 33.38 -17.53
N THR A 182 -11.36 33.57 -17.94
CA THR A 182 -11.74 34.46 -19.06
C THR A 182 -13.23 34.79 -18.92
N GLY A 183 -13.53 35.79 -18.08
CA GLY A 183 -14.78 36.52 -18.10
C GLY A 183 -14.43 37.99 -18.23
N GLY A 184 -14.62 38.54 -19.43
CA GLY A 184 -14.45 39.95 -19.78
C GLY A 184 -15.38 40.27 -20.94
#